data_AF-A0A8T0U4D6-F1
#
_entry.id   AF-A0A8T0U4D6-F1
#
_cell.length_a   1.000
_cell.length_b   1.000
_cell.length_c   1.000
_cell.angle_alpha   90.00
_cell.angle_beta   90.00
_cell.angle_gamma   90.00
#
_symmetry.space_group_name_H-M   'P 1'
#
loop_
_entity.id
_entity.type
_entity.pdbx_description
1 polymer ?
#
loop_
_entity_poly.entity_id
_entity_poly.type
_entity_poly.pdbx_seq_one_letter_code
_entity_poly.pdbx_strand_id
1 'polypeptide(L)'
;MGAPAQLLLVLAAVAAALACAAAEPPPQERSALQAFLAGTPHERALGWNASVPACAWTGVRCDAANATVVELHLPGIGLIGSVPPGTLGGLRGLQVLSLRDNRLLGDIPRDLLGLPQLRSLYLQGNLLTGAIPAEVGRLASLEHLALSRNNLTGAVPSALNNLTRLRSLRLDANRLSGSLPSLSFRQLEVFNVSYNDLNGSIPSTLAGFPPESFAGNVHLCGPPLVDQPCQPFPSPAPSPPGVPVPSSKKKRKLSGAAVVAIAVGAGAAALLALVLLRLRDVAVARREFAECVEAAAGAAAEHRNLVPLRGYYYSKDEKLLVVDYLPGGSLSARLHGGRGTGRTPMDWEARMRTALCAARGLAHLHTAHSLVHGNVKASNLLLRPDPDAAALSDYCLHQIFPPAPARPGGSGGGYRAPELVDARRPTFRSDVYSLGVLFLELLTGKSPAHHASLEGSEGAVDLPRWVQSVVREEWTAEVFDAELLLMGGSAEEEMVALLQVAMACVSTAPDARPDAPDVVRMIEEIGGGHGRTTTEESEGTRGASEEERSRGPTP
;
A
#
# COMPACT_ATOMS: atom_id res chain seq x y z
N MET A 1 21.25 54.72 -17.24
CA MET A 1 20.06 54.96 -16.39
C MET A 1 19.00 53.95 -16.81
N GLY A 2 18.70 52.93 -15.99
CA GLY A 2 17.74 51.88 -16.40
C GLY A 2 17.56 50.70 -15.44
N ALA A 3 18.46 50.53 -14.46
CA ALA A 3 18.38 49.42 -13.51
C ALA A 3 17.43 49.59 -12.28
N PRO A 4 16.98 50.78 -11.83
CA PRO A 4 16.22 50.86 -10.57
C PRO A 4 14.74 50.48 -10.73
N ALA A 5 14.16 50.61 -11.92
CA ALA A 5 12.73 50.32 -12.15
C ALA A 5 12.43 48.82 -12.24
N GLN A 6 13.36 48.03 -12.81
CA GLN A 6 13.20 46.57 -12.93
C GLN A 6 13.38 45.86 -11.59
N LEU A 7 14.30 46.33 -10.74
CA LEU A 7 14.47 45.80 -9.40
C LEU A 7 13.29 46.16 -8.49
N LEU A 8 12.72 47.36 -8.63
CA LEU A 8 11.47 47.74 -7.94
C LEU A 8 10.26 46.94 -8.44
N LEU A 9 10.17 46.62 -9.73
CA LEU A 9 9.08 45.79 -10.26
C LEU A 9 9.20 44.33 -9.81
N VAL A 10 10.42 43.79 -9.74
CA VAL A 10 10.66 42.44 -9.23
C VAL A 10 10.43 42.38 -7.72
N LEU A 11 10.86 43.40 -6.96
CA LEU A 11 10.55 43.49 -5.52
C LEU A 11 9.06 43.74 -5.26
N ALA A 12 8.36 44.50 -6.11
CA ALA A 12 6.91 44.69 -6.02
C ALA A 12 6.12 43.45 -6.48
N ALA A 13 6.63 42.68 -7.44
CA ALA A 13 6.04 41.41 -7.87
C ALA A 13 6.31 40.29 -6.87
N VAL A 14 7.48 40.29 -6.22
CA VAL A 14 7.81 39.40 -5.10
C VAL A 14 7.01 39.80 -3.85
N ALA A 15 6.84 41.10 -3.57
CA ALA A 15 5.97 41.59 -2.50
C ALA A 15 4.48 41.36 -2.78
N ALA A 16 4.04 41.43 -4.05
CA ALA A 16 2.67 41.09 -4.46
C ALA A 16 2.42 39.58 -4.47
N ALA A 17 3.44 38.77 -4.80
CA ALA A 17 3.41 37.31 -4.65
C ALA A 17 3.49 36.86 -3.18
N LEU A 18 4.10 37.66 -2.31
CA LEU A 18 4.09 37.53 -0.84
C LEU A 18 2.86 38.19 -0.19
N ALA A 19 1.99 38.86 -0.96
CA ALA A 19 0.80 39.54 -0.46
C ALA A 19 -0.52 38.93 -0.95
N CYS A 20 -0.57 37.62 -1.21
CA CYS A 20 -1.75 36.88 -0.81
C CYS A 20 -1.64 36.59 0.69
N ALA A 21 -1.88 37.61 1.52
CA ALA A 21 -2.15 37.37 2.93
C ALA A 21 -3.33 36.41 2.98
N ALA A 22 -3.09 35.15 3.36
CA ALA A 22 -4.16 34.18 3.52
C ALA A 22 -5.23 34.82 4.41
N ALA A 23 -6.46 34.88 3.93
CA ALA A 23 -7.54 35.54 4.66
C ALA A 23 -7.71 34.86 6.04
N GLU A 24 -8.10 35.62 7.06
CA GLU A 24 -8.39 35.04 8.37
C GLU A 24 -9.83 34.51 8.36
N PRO A 25 -10.09 33.25 8.73
CA PRO A 25 -11.45 32.73 8.79
C PRO A 25 -12.23 33.38 9.94
N PRO A 26 -13.57 33.23 9.97
CA PRO A 26 -14.38 33.70 11.09
C PRO A 26 -13.81 33.23 12.45
N PRO A 27 -13.79 34.09 13.50
CA PRO A 27 -13.16 33.75 14.78
C PRO A 27 -13.68 32.44 15.42
N GLN A 28 -14.93 32.09 15.15
CA GLN A 28 -15.57 30.86 15.61
C GLN A 28 -14.92 29.63 14.97
N GLU A 29 -14.59 29.68 13.68
CA GLU A 29 -13.94 28.59 12.95
C GLU A 29 -12.48 28.44 13.36
N ARG A 30 -11.76 29.56 13.52
CA ARG A 30 -10.40 29.56 14.07
C ARG A 30 -10.38 28.91 15.46
N SER A 31 -11.29 29.33 16.34
CA SER A 31 -11.41 28.78 17.70
C SER A 31 -11.74 27.27 17.67
N ALA A 32 -12.63 26.83 16.78
CA ALA A 32 -12.96 25.42 16.60
C ALA A 32 -11.74 24.58 16.18
N LEU A 33 -10.93 25.08 15.24
CA LEU A 33 -9.68 24.44 14.82
C LEU A 33 -8.65 24.38 15.96
N GLN A 34 -8.49 25.47 16.73
CA GLN A 34 -7.58 25.48 17.88
C GLN A 34 -8.04 24.53 18.99
N ALA A 35 -9.34 24.46 19.26
CA ALA A 35 -9.92 23.54 20.21
C ALA A 35 -9.74 22.08 19.78
N PHE A 36 -9.91 21.80 18.47
CA PHE A 36 -9.59 20.49 17.90
C PHE A 36 -8.13 20.12 18.12
N LEU A 37 -7.21 21.02 17.80
CA LEU A 37 -5.76 20.79 17.96
C LEU A 37 -5.36 20.58 19.42
N ALA A 38 -5.91 21.39 20.34
CA ALA A 38 -5.64 21.29 21.76
C ALA A 38 -6.19 20.01 22.38
N GLY A 39 -7.35 19.55 21.90
CA GLY A 39 -8.01 18.33 22.40
C GLY A 39 -7.59 17.03 21.71
N THR A 40 -6.82 17.11 20.62
CA THR A 40 -6.38 15.94 19.85
C THR A 40 -4.85 15.86 19.84
N PRO A 41 -4.24 15.05 20.73
CA PRO A 41 -2.80 14.80 20.71
C PRO A 41 -2.31 14.40 19.32
N HIS A 42 -1.12 14.85 18.94
CA HIS A 42 -0.58 14.58 17.62
C HIS A 42 0.94 14.53 17.63
N GLU A 43 1.52 13.59 16.89
CA GLU A 43 2.97 13.35 16.91
C GLU A 43 3.76 14.42 16.13
N ARG A 44 3.14 15.05 15.12
CA ARG A 44 3.77 16.06 14.27
C ARG A 44 3.25 17.45 14.58
N ALA A 45 4.13 18.39 14.87
CA ALA A 45 3.75 19.79 15.06
C ALA A 45 3.12 20.34 13.77
N LEU A 46 1.87 20.78 13.85
CA LEU A 46 1.13 21.30 12.70
C LEU A 46 1.48 22.75 12.33
N GLY A 47 2.21 23.45 13.22
CA GLY A 47 2.59 24.85 13.02
C GLY A 47 1.43 25.83 13.12
N TRP A 48 0.26 25.40 13.59
CA TRP A 48 -0.93 26.24 13.79
C TRP A 48 -0.66 27.22 14.94
N ASN A 49 -0.25 28.43 14.60
CA ASN A 49 0.16 29.45 15.56
C ASN A 49 -0.61 30.76 15.36
N ALA A 50 -0.48 31.67 16.33
CA ALA A 50 -1.12 32.98 16.29
C ALA A 50 -0.50 33.94 15.26
N SER A 51 0.73 33.65 14.82
CA SER A 51 1.53 34.50 13.95
C SER A 51 1.09 34.45 12.49
N VAL A 52 0.42 33.37 12.07
CA VAL A 52 -0.07 33.20 10.70
C VAL A 52 -1.59 33.04 10.65
N PRO A 53 -2.23 33.53 9.58
CA PRO A 53 -3.66 33.37 9.42
C PRO A 53 -4.08 31.91 9.36
N ALA A 54 -5.25 31.56 9.90
CA ALA A 54 -5.66 30.16 9.97
C ALA A 54 -5.92 29.52 8.60
N CYS A 55 -6.21 30.30 7.56
CA CYS A 55 -6.29 29.77 6.19
C CYS A 55 -4.92 29.44 5.56
N ALA A 56 -3.81 29.81 6.20
CA ALA A 56 -2.46 29.38 5.82
C ALA A 56 -1.97 28.19 6.67
N TRP A 57 -2.77 27.71 7.61
CA TRP A 57 -2.40 26.57 8.44
C TRP A 57 -2.29 25.30 7.62
N THR A 58 -1.30 24.47 7.95
CA THR A 58 -1.09 23.17 7.31
C THR A 58 -2.39 22.37 7.31
N GLY A 59 -2.85 21.99 6.11
CA GLY A 59 -4.06 21.21 5.92
C GLY A 59 -5.37 22.00 6.01
N VAL A 60 -5.37 23.31 6.24
CA VAL A 60 -6.57 24.15 6.23
C VAL A 60 -6.66 24.88 4.91
N ARG A 61 -7.81 24.79 4.23
CA ARG A 61 -8.11 25.59 3.04
C ARG A 61 -9.44 26.30 3.22
N CYS A 62 -9.43 27.58 2.87
CA CYS A 62 -10.59 28.44 2.96
C CYS A 62 -11.13 28.85 1.59
N ASP A 63 -12.40 29.23 1.56
CA ASP A 63 -13.04 29.82 0.40
C ASP A 63 -12.43 31.20 0.09
N ALA A 64 -12.13 31.44 -1.19
CA ALA A 64 -11.48 32.67 -1.62
C ALA A 64 -12.36 33.92 -1.52
N ALA A 65 -13.69 33.77 -1.50
CA ALA A 65 -14.62 34.90 -1.49
C ALA A 65 -14.94 35.37 -0.06
N ASN A 66 -14.99 34.45 0.92
CA ASN A 66 -15.44 34.78 2.28
C ASN A 66 -14.57 34.22 3.42
N ALA A 67 -13.43 33.61 3.10
CA ALA A 67 -12.48 33.05 4.06
C ALA A 67 -13.01 31.91 4.96
N THR A 68 -14.21 31.37 4.71
CA THR A 68 -14.73 30.22 5.47
C THR A 68 -13.93 28.97 5.22
N VAL A 69 -13.71 28.15 6.24
CA VAL A 69 -12.97 26.90 6.15
C VAL A 69 -13.80 25.88 5.35
N VAL A 70 -13.31 25.53 4.16
CA VAL A 70 -13.98 24.59 3.25
C VAL A 70 -13.32 23.22 3.24
N GLU A 71 -12.05 23.11 3.64
CA GLU A 71 -11.35 21.85 3.71
C GLU A 71 -10.38 21.79 4.89
N LEU A 72 -10.42 20.64 5.57
CA LEU A 72 -9.45 20.22 6.57
C LEU A 72 -8.85 18.89 6.15
N HIS A 73 -7.60 18.92 5.71
CA HIS A 73 -6.86 17.81 5.12
C HIS A 73 -5.61 17.46 5.96
N LEU A 74 -5.78 16.54 6.90
CA LEU A 74 -4.74 16.10 7.84
C LEU A 74 -4.50 14.58 7.80
N PRO A 75 -4.16 14.00 6.64
CA PRO A 75 -3.91 12.57 6.52
C PRO A 75 -2.55 12.21 7.14
N GLY A 76 -2.49 11.14 7.94
CA GLY A 76 -1.21 10.55 8.36
C GLY A 76 -0.29 11.48 9.17
N ILE A 77 -0.84 12.51 9.82
CA ILE A 77 -0.05 13.44 10.62
C ILE A 77 0.23 12.94 12.04
N GLY A 78 -0.29 11.75 12.38
CA GLY A 78 -0.13 11.14 13.69
C GLY A 78 -1.10 11.69 14.73
N LEU A 79 -2.34 12.03 14.35
CA LEU A 79 -3.40 12.33 15.33
C LEU A 79 -3.69 11.08 16.18
N ILE A 80 -3.78 11.25 17.49
CA ILE A 80 -4.02 10.20 18.48
C ILE A 80 -5.19 10.62 19.38
N GLY A 81 -5.93 9.63 19.89
CA GLY A 81 -7.08 9.89 20.76
C GLY A 81 -8.35 10.12 19.96
N SER A 82 -9.40 10.59 20.61
CA SER A 82 -10.69 10.84 19.96
C SER A 82 -10.78 12.25 19.40
N VAL A 83 -11.52 12.43 18.30
CA VAL A 83 -11.90 13.77 17.83
C VAL A 83 -12.84 14.40 18.86
N PRO A 84 -12.48 15.52 19.51
CA PRO A 84 -13.30 16.09 20.57
C PRO A 84 -14.62 16.62 20.02
N PRO A 85 -15.77 16.24 20.61
CA PRO A 85 -17.06 16.72 20.14
C PRO A 85 -17.20 18.23 20.33
N GLY A 86 -17.91 18.90 19.42
CA GLY A 86 -18.12 20.34 19.47
C GLY A 86 -16.94 21.18 18.96
N THR A 87 -15.91 20.53 18.40
CA THR A 87 -14.79 21.21 17.74
C THR A 87 -15.07 21.34 16.25
N LEU A 88 -14.72 20.33 15.45
CA LEU A 88 -14.87 20.33 14.01
C LEU A 88 -16.33 20.46 13.52
N GLY A 89 -17.32 20.07 14.33
CA GLY A 89 -18.74 20.31 14.04
C GLY A 89 -19.14 21.80 13.95
N GLY A 90 -18.28 22.72 14.41
CA GLY A 90 -18.47 24.16 14.27
C GLY A 90 -18.17 24.71 12.86
N LEU A 91 -17.48 23.95 12.01
CA LEU A 91 -17.04 24.38 10.68
C LEU A 91 -18.18 24.22 9.65
N ARG A 92 -19.22 25.05 9.73
CA ARG A 92 -20.45 24.91 8.93
C ARG A 92 -20.24 24.96 7.41
N GLY A 93 -19.17 25.60 6.94
CA GLY A 93 -18.76 25.67 5.54
C GLY A 93 -17.94 24.49 5.04
N LEU A 94 -17.57 23.54 5.91
CA LEU A 94 -16.65 22.45 5.58
C LEU A 94 -17.25 21.51 4.53
N GLN A 95 -16.51 21.33 3.44
CA GLN A 95 -16.86 20.47 2.31
C GLN A 95 -16.03 19.19 2.30
N VAL A 96 -14.77 19.26 2.72
CA VAL A 96 -13.86 18.11 2.76
C VAL A 96 -13.25 17.98 4.15
N LEU A 97 -13.46 16.83 4.79
CA LEU A 97 -12.77 16.44 6.00
C LEU A 97 -11.96 15.17 5.74
N SER A 98 -10.64 15.28 5.80
CA SER A 98 -9.73 14.13 5.71
C SER A 98 -8.88 14.03 6.95
N LEU A 99 -9.18 13.02 7.78
CA LEU A 99 -8.37 12.61 8.93
C LEU A 99 -7.85 11.18 8.76
N ARG A 100 -7.74 10.71 7.50
CA ARG A 100 -7.35 9.34 7.18
C ARG A 100 -5.94 8.99 7.67
N ASP A 101 -5.70 7.70 7.86
CA ASP A 101 -4.38 7.14 8.17
C ASP A 101 -3.75 7.71 9.45
N ASN A 102 -4.57 8.09 10.43
CA ASN A 102 -4.13 8.50 11.76
C ASN A 102 -4.37 7.38 12.80
N ARG A 103 -4.20 7.66 14.09
CA ARG A 103 -4.47 6.72 15.19
C ARG A 103 -5.65 7.19 16.04
N LEU A 104 -6.67 7.74 15.38
CA LEU A 104 -7.86 8.23 16.06
C LEU A 104 -8.65 7.07 16.67
N LEU A 105 -9.09 7.26 17.91
CA LEU A 105 -9.82 6.31 18.75
C LEU A 105 -11.24 6.80 19.02
N GLY A 106 -12.08 5.92 19.57
CA GLY A 106 -13.44 6.25 19.97
C GLY A 106 -14.41 6.31 18.79
N ASP A 107 -15.61 6.80 19.06
CA ASP A 107 -16.71 6.80 18.10
C ASP A 107 -16.62 7.98 17.12
N ILE A 108 -17.30 7.88 15.98
CA ILE A 108 -17.47 9.00 15.06
C ILE A 108 -18.30 10.10 15.76
N PRO A 109 -17.77 11.32 15.99
CA PRO A 109 -18.51 12.37 16.67
C PRO A 109 -19.77 12.77 15.90
N ARG A 110 -20.92 12.83 16.60
CA ARG A 110 -22.22 13.09 15.97
C ARG A 110 -22.35 14.50 15.39
N ASP A 111 -21.60 15.46 15.90
CA ASP A 111 -21.56 16.83 15.42
C ASP A 111 -20.91 16.94 14.02
N LEU A 112 -19.93 16.08 13.70
CA LEU A 112 -19.40 15.97 12.33
C LEU A 112 -20.49 15.55 11.33
N LEU A 113 -21.41 14.69 11.77
CA LEU A 113 -22.52 14.18 10.96
C LEU A 113 -23.67 15.20 10.81
N GLY A 114 -23.51 16.41 11.35
CA GLY A 114 -24.43 17.53 11.21
C GLY A 114 -23.93 18.64 10.27
N LEU A 115 -22.78 18.46 9.60
CA LEU A 115 -22.20 19.48 8.73
C LEU A 115 -22.95 19.57 7.39
N PRO A 116 -23.62 20.71 7.07
CA PRO A 116 -24.60 20.78 5.98
C PRO A 116 -23.96 20.76 4.58
N GLN A 117 -22.70 21.21 4.46
CA GLN A 117 -21.99 21.34 3.19
C GLN A 117 -20.99 20.22 2.93
N LEU A 118 -20.89 19.23 3.83
CA LEU A 118 -19.88 18.18 3.75
C LEU A 118 -20.14 17.28 2.53
N ARG A 119 -19.15 17.22 1.64
CA ARG A 119 -19.16 16.40 0.41
C ARG A 119 -18.26 15.17 0.55
N SER A 120 -17.16 15.30 1.26
CA SER A 120 -16.18 14.22 1.41
C SER A 120 -15.79 14.04 2.87
N LEU A 121 -16.01 12.83 3.38
CA LEU A 121 -15.60 12.41 4.72
C LEU A 121 -14.68 11.19 4.62
N TYR A 122 -13.41 11.42 4.92
CA TYR A 122 -12.35 10.41 4.87
C TYR A 122 -11.79 10.15 6.27
N LEU A 123 -12.20 9.04 6.88
CA LEU A 123 -11.75 8.58 8.20
C LEU A 123 -11.08 7.21 8.14
N GLN A 124 -10.79 6.70 6.93
CA GLN A 124 -10.20 5.38 6.75
C GLN A 124 -8.81 5.26 7.40
N GLY A 125 -8.43 4.04 7.79
CA GLY A 125 -7.09 3.78 8.34
C GLY A 125 -6.88 4.37 9.74
N ASN A 126 -7.93 4.38 10.58
CA ASN A 126 -7.85 4.80 11.98
C ASN A 126 -8.21 3.61 12.91
N LEU A 127 -8.39 3.89 14.21
CA LEU A 127 -8.78 2.92 15.23
C LEU A 127 -10.19 3.23 15.78
N LEU A 128 -11.06 3.83 14.95
CA LEU A 128 -12.39 4.25 15.37
C LEU A 128 -13.25 3.03 15.74
N THR A 129 -14.04 3.18 16.79
CA THR A 129 -14.93 2.15 17.36
C THR A 129 -16.40 2.58 17.28
N GLY A 130 -17.27 1.74 17.84
CA GLY A 130 -18.70 2.05 17.90
C GLY A 130 -19.41 1.84 16.56
N ALA A 131 -20.70 2.15 16.55
CA ALA A 131 -21.53 1.99 15.35
C ALA A 131 -21.45 3.22 14.43
N ILE A 132 -21.71 3.02 13.14
CA ILE A 132 -21.97 4.11 12.21
C ILE A 132 -23.30 4.77 12.62
N PRO A 133 -23.32 6.02 13.12
CA PRO A 133 -24.55 6.63 13.62
C PRO A 133 -25.54 6.90 12.49
N ALA A 134 -26.85 6.73 12.76
CA ALA A 134 -27.90 6.97 11.76
C ALA A 134 -27.95 8.45 11.30
N GLU A 135 -27.42 9.36 12.11
CA GLU A 135 -27.22 10.77 11.79
C GLU A 135 -26.35 10.98 10.54
N VAL A 136 -25.55 9.99 10.11
CA VAL A 136 -24.84 10.04 8.82
C VAL A 136 -25.78 10.39 7.67
N GLY A 137 -27.03 9.94 7.73
CA GLY A 137 -28.07 10.25 6.73
C GLY A 137 -28.51 11.71 6.69
N ARG A 138 -28.03 12.58 7.59
CA ARG A 138 -28.29 14.04 7.56
C ARG A 138 -27.37 14.79 6.60
N LEU A 139 -26.26 14.18 6.19
CA LEU A 139 -25.26 14.79 5.31
C LEU A 139 -25.74 14.80 3.84
N ALA A 140 -26.81 15.55 3.54
CA ALA A 140 -27.48 15.51 2.23
C ALA A 140 -26.57 15.86 1.03
N SER A 141 -25.46 16.55 1.27
CA SER A 141 -24.46 16.93 0.27
C SER A 141 -23.34 15.90 0.07
N LEU A 142 -23.32 14.80 0.84
CA LEU A 142 -22.21 13.85 0.86
C LEU A 142 -22.12 13.05 -0.45
N GLU A 143 -20.94 13.07 -1.05
CA GLU A 143 -20.58 12.37 -2.28
C GLU A 143 -19.61 11.21 -2.01
N HIS A 144 -18.70 11.37 -1.03
CA HIS A 144 -17.69 10.37 -0.69
C HIS A 144 -17.68 10.09 0.82
N LEU A 145 -17.94 8.84 1.20
CA LEU A 145 -17.81 8.34 2.55
C LEU A 145 -16.82 7.17 2.58
N ALA A 146 -15.68 7.36 3.25
CA ALA A 146 -14.70 6.30 3.45
C ALA A 146 -14.43 6.11 4.95
N LEU A 147 -14.85 4.96 5.46
CA LEU A 147 -14.67 4.51 6.84
C LEU A 147 -13.85 3.22 6.92
N SER A 148 -13.24 2.80 5.80
CA SER A 148 -12.53 1.54 5.68
C SER A 148 -11.40 1.40 6.69
N ARG A 149 -11.02 0.18 7.06
CA ARG A 149 -9.86 -0.08 7.94
C ARG A 149 -9.98 0.67 9.27
N ASN A 150 -11.08 0.44 9.98
CA ASN A 150 -11.32 0.89 11.34
C ASN A 150 -11.79 -0.31 12.18
N ASN A 151 -12.26 -0.05 13.40
CA ASN A 151 -12.81 -1.06 14.30
C ASN A 151 -14.30 -0.84 14.56
N LEU A 152 -15.03 -0.31 13.56
CA LEU A 152 -16.46 0.00 13.66
C LEU A 152 -17.29 -1.27 13.77
N THR A 153 -18.32 -1.24 14.61
CA THR A 153 -19.20 -2.38 14.92
C THR A 153 -20.67 -2.08 14.59
N GLY A 154 -21.55 -3.05 14.79
CA GLY A 154 -22.99 -2.87 14.60
C GLY A 154 -23.42 -2.87 13.13
N ALA A 155 -24.70 -2.59 12.89
CA ALA A 155 -25.30 -2.69 11.57
C ALA A 155 -25.00 -1.48 10.67
N VAL A 156 -24.93 -1.73 9.36
CA VAL A 156 -24.93 -0.67 8.35
C VAL A 156 -26.28 0.05 8.41
N PRO A 157 -26.35 1.34 8.73
CA PRO A 157 -27.63 2.02 8.95
C PRO A 157 -28.38 2.25 7.64
N SER A 158 -29.68 1.94 7.62
CA SER A 158 -30.56 2.21 6.47
C SER A 158 -30.68 3.72 6.16
N ALA A 159 -30.36 4.58 7.12
CA ALA A 159 -30.30 6.03 6.95
C ALA A 159 -29.31 6.48 5.85
N LEU A 160 -28.35 5.63 5.44
CA LEU A 160 -27.52 5.90 4.27
C LEU A 160 -28.33 6.13 2.99
N ASN A 161 -29.56 5.60 2.88
CA ASN A 161 -30.46 5.89 1.75
C ASN A 161 -30.83 7.37 1.59
N ASN A 162 -30.69 8.18 2.64
CA ASN A 162 -30.94 9.61 2.55
C ASN A 162 -29.81 10.37 1.82
N LEU A 163 -28.66 9.74 1.60
CA LEU A 163 -27.49 10.31 0.91
C LEU A 163 -27.64 10.22 -0.60
N THR A 164 -28.58 11.01 -1.14
CA THR A 164 -28.98 10.94 -2.56
C THR A 164 -27.87 11.31 -3.56
N ARG A 165 -26.79 11.96 -3.12
CA ARG A 165 -25.63 12.36 -3.93
C ARG A 165 -24.42 11.43 -3.79
N LEU A 166 -24.53 10.35 -3.01
CA LEU A 166 -23.40 9.48 -2.70
C LEU A 166 -22.89 8.75 -3.96
N ARG A 167 -21.61 8.92 -4.26
CA ARG A 167 -20.88 8.29 -5.38
C ARG A 167 -19.90 7.22 -4.93
N SER A 168 -19.36 7.36 -3.72
CA SER A 168 -18.44 6.38 -3.12
C SER A 168 -18.81 6.06 -1.68
N LEU A 169 -19.01 4.78 -1.40
CA LEU A 169 -19.23 4.22 -0.07
C LEU A 169 -18.22 3.11 0.19
N ARG A 170 -17.25 3.34 1.08
CA ARG A 170 -16.25 2.34 1.47
C ARG A 170 -16.32 2.09 2.97
N LEU A 171 -16.70 0.88 3.34
CA LEU A 171 -16.87 0.39 4.71
C LEU A 171 -16.04 -0.88 4.97
N ASP A 172 -15.17 -1.24 4.04
CA ASP A 172 -14.39 -2.48 4.09
C ASP A 172 -13.40 -2.54 5.25
N ALA A 173 -13.04 -3.75 5.68
CA ALA A 173 -12.10 -3.99 6.78
C ALA A 173 -12.54 -3.30 8.09
N ASN A 174 -13.73 -3.65 8.56
CA ASN A 174 -14.28 -3.25 9.86
C ASN A 174 -14.85 -4.49 10.58
N ARG A 175 -15.62 -4.31 11.66
CA ARG A 175 -16.37 -5.37 12.37
C ARG A 175 -17.88 -5.14 12.29
N LEU A 176 -18.36 -4.61 11.16
CA LEU A 176 -19.78 -4.35 10.93
C LEU A 176 -20.53 -5.68 10.82
N SER A 177 -21.71 -5.76 11.43
CA SER A 177 -22.46 -7.01 11.55
C SER A 177 -23.94 -6.84 11.23
N GLY A 178 -24.67 -7.95 11.14
CA GLY A 178 -26.07 -7.95 10.73
C GLY A 178 -26.24 -7.90 9.21
N SER A 179 -27.49 -7.72 8.77
CA SER A 179 -27.84 -7.75 7.35
C SER A 179 -27.57 -6.41 6.65
N LEU A 180 -27.19 -6.49 5.38
CA LEU A 180 -27.09 -5.31 4.52
C LEU A 180 -28.49 -4.73 4.28
N PRO A 181 -28.73 -3.44 4.58
CA PRO A 181 -29.99 -2.80 4.24
C PRO A 181 -30.15 -2.69 2.71
N SER A 182 -31.39 -2.63 2.22
CA SER A 182 -31.67 -2.38 0.80
C SER A 182 -31.32 -0.94 0.45
N LEU A 183 -30.04 -0.72 0.12
CA LEU A 183 -29.54 0.59 -0.24
C LEU A 183 -29.80 0.87 -1.73
N SER A 184 -30.44 2.00 -2.02
CA SER A 184 -30.89 2.38 -3.37
C SER A 184 -30.24 3.70 -3.79
N PHE A 185 -29.02 3.61 -4.31
CA PHE A 185 -28.28 4.78 -4.77
C PHE A 185 -28.35 4.89 -6.28
N ARG A 186 -28.77 6.05 -6.80
CA ARG A 186 -28.87 6.28 -8.25
C ARG A 186 -27.52 6.56 -8.92
N GLN A 187 -26.53 6.99 -8.15
CA GLN A 187 -25.24 7.52 -8.64
C GLN A 187 -24.03 6.85 -7.97
N LEU A 188 -24.22 5.75 -7.23
CA LEU A 188 -23.12 5.11 -6.52
C LEU A 188 -22.26 4.32 -7.50
N GLU A 189 -21.02 4.78 -7.69
CA GLU A 189 -20.03 4.19 -8.58
C GLU A 189 -19.12 3.21 -7.83
N VAL A 190 -18.81 3.54 -6.57
CA VAL A 190 -17.90 2.75 -5.74
C VAL A 190 -18.63 2.28 -4.49
N PHE A 191 -18.69 0.97 -4.32
CA PHE A 191 -19.23 0.32 -3.13
C PHE A 191 -18.29 -0.77 -2.65
N ASN A 192 -17.93 -0.77 -1.37
CA ASN A 192 -17.15 -1.85 -0.78
C ASN A 192 -17.51 -2.05 0.69
N VAL A 193 -17.91 -3.27 1.04
CA VAL A 193 -18.22 -3.74 2.41
C VAL A 193 -17.46 -5.02 2.76
N SER A 194 -16.43 -5.36 1.98
CA SER A 194 -15.63 -6.56 2.18
C SER A 194 -14.93 -6.58 3.53
N TYR A 195 -14.57 -7.76 4.02
CA TYR A 195 -13.86 -7.97 5.28
C TYR A 195 -14.58 -7.33 6.47
N ASN A 196 -15.82 -7.77 6.69
CA ASN A 196 -16.66 -7.44 7.85
C ASN A 196 -17.33 -8.72 8.39
N ASP A 197 -18.20 -8.59 9.38
CA ASP A 197 -18.99 -9.66 10.01
C ASP A 197 -20.46 -9.67 9.52
N LEU A 198 -20.72 -9.23 8.29
CA LEU A 198 -22.07 -9.10 7.72
C LEU A 198 -22.68 -10.47 7.41
N ASN A 199 -24.01 -10.56 7.51
CA ASN A 199 -24.74 -11.80 7.32
C ASN A 199 -26.03 -11.65 6.50
N GLY A 200 -26.57 -12.79 6.07
CA GLY A 200 -27.82 -12.84 5.32
C GLY A 200 -27.63 -12.59 3.81
N SER A 201 -28.77 -12.44 3.13
CA SER A 201 -28.80 -12.28 1.67
C SER A 201 -28.37 -10.88 1.25
N ILE A 202 -27.54 -10.79 0.21
CA ILE A 202 -27.22 -9.51 -0.45
C ILE A 202 -28.49 -8.95 -1.11
N PRO A 203 -28.92 -7.71 -0.77
CA PRO A 203 -30.06 -7.08 -1.42
C PRO A 203 -29.85 -6.92 -2.93
N SER A 204 -30.89 -7.17 -3.73
CA SER A 204 -30.82 -7.08 -5.19
C SER A 204 -30.38 -5.70 -5.70
N THR A 205 -30.65 -4.64 -4.94
CA THR A 205 -30.21 -3.27 -5.26
C THR A 205 -28.69 -3.10 -5.22
N LEU A 206 -27.97 -3.98 -4.52
CA LEU A 206 -26.52 -4.00 -4.41
C LEU A 206 -25.87 -5.10 -5.26
N ALA A 207 -26.66 -5.98 -5.87
CA ALA A 207 -26.15 -7.12 -6.64
C ALA A 207 -25.39 -6.74 -7.93
N GLY A 208 -25.48 -5.47 -8.37
CA GLY A 208 -24.73 -4.94 -9.51
C GLY A 208 -23.25 -4.65 -9.22
N PHE A 209 -22.85 -4.63 -7.94
CA PHE A 209 -21.44 -4.45 -7.57
C PHE A 209 -20.66 -5.76 -7.67
N PRO A 210 -19.33 -5.72 -7.89
CA PRO A 210 -18.54 -6.92 -8.13
C PRO A 210 -18.42 -7.79 -6.85
N PRO A 211 -18.23 -9.12 -6.95
CA PRO A 211 -18.13 -10.03 -5.80
C PRO A 211 -17.07 -9.60 -4.77
N GLU A 212 -15.99 -8.98 -5.23
CA GLU A 212 -14.89 -8.48 -4.39
C GLU A 212 -15.38 -7.42 -3.39
N SER A 213 -16.42 -6.66 -3.72
CA SER A 213 -17.02 -5.67 -2.81
C SER A 213 -17.69 -6.30 -1.59
N PHE A 214 -17.93 -7.61 -1.60
CA PHE A 214 -18.60 -8.36 -0.52
C PHE A 214 -17.68 -9.42 0.12
N ALA A 215 -16.48 -9.64 -0.43
CA ALA A 215 -15.56 -10.68 -0.03
C ALA A 215 -15.23 -10.64 1.47
N GLY A 216 -14.86 -11.76 2.08
CA GLY A 216 -14.45 -11.81 3.49
C GLY A 216 -15.58 -11.74 4.51
N ASN A 217 -16.83 -11.55 4.10
CA ASN A 217 -18.01 -11.70 4.96
C ASN A 217 -18.51 -13.16 4.90
N VAL A 218 -18.14 -13.99 5.87
CA VAL A 218 -18.35 -15.45 5.83
C VAL A 218 -19.84 -15.84 5.73
N HIS A 219 -20.74 -15.01 6.27
CA HIS A 219 -22.17 -15.30 6.38
C HIS A 219 -23.05 -14.51 5.39
N LEU A 220 -22.46 -13.72 4.48
CA LEU A 220 -23.21 -13.16 3.36
C LEU A 220 -23.47 -14.25 2.32
N CYS A 221 -24.60 -14.13 1.62
CA CYS A 221 -24.99 -15.10 0.59
C CYS A 221 -25.82 -14.43 -0.51
N GLY A 222 -25.96 -15.12 -1.65
CA GLY A 222 -26.72 -14.63 -2.80
C GLY A 222 -25.89 -13.77 -3.78
N PRO A 223 -26.46 -13.43 -4.96
CA PRO A 223 -25.74 -12.67 -5.99
C PRO A 223 -25.20 -11.33 -5.46
N PRO A 224 -23.95 -10.94 -5.80
CA PRO A 224 -23.09 -11.50 -6.86
C PRO A 224 -22.18 -12.68 -6.41
N LEU A 225 -22.33 -13.19 -5.18
CA LEU A 225 -21.52 -14.30 -4.68
C LEU A 225 -22.01 -15.62 -5.28
N VAL A 226 -21.29 -16.13 -6.29
CA VAL A 226 -21.68 -17.35 -7.05
C VAL A 226 -21.56 -18.63 -6.22
N ASP A 227 -20.65 -18.67 -5.25
CA ASP A 227 -20.32 -19.88 -4.49
C ASP A 227 -21.09 -20.00 -3.15
N GLN A 228 -21.98 -19.05 -2.81
CA GLN A 228 -22.70 -19.02 -1.52
C GLN A 228 -24.23 -18.90 -1.71
N PRO A 229 -24.94 -20.00 -1.99
CA PRO A 229 -26.41 -20.00 -2.04
C PRO A 229 -26.97 -19.76 -0.63
N CYS A 230 -27.91 -18.82 -0.50
CA CYS A 230 -28.59 -18.57 0.77
C CYS A 230 -29.44 -19.79 1.17
N GLN A 231 -29.02 -20.52 2.19
CA GLN A 231 -29.91 -21.46 2.85
C GLN A 231 -30.90 -20.69 3.74
N PRO A 232 -32.20 -21.03 3.74
CA PRO A 232 -33.12 -20.48 4.72
C PRO A 232 -32.63 -20.88 6.12
N PHE A 233 -32.37 -19.90 6.98
CA PHE A 233 -32.07 -20.15 8.39
C PHE A 233 -33.18 -21.06 8.96
N PRO A 234 -32.86 -22.24 9.51
CA PRO A 234 -33.87 -23.00 10.25
C PRO A 234 -34.28 -22.16 11.47
N SER A 235 -35.58 -21.92 11.63
CA SER A 235 -36.14 -21.29 12.82
C SER A 235 -35.62 -22.00 14.08
N PRO A 236 -35.33 -21.27 15.18
CA PRO A 236 -34.95 -21.91 16.42
C PRO A 236 -36.08 -22.84 16.85
N ALA A 237 -35.80 -24.14 16.93
CA ALA A 237 -36.74 -25.12 17.43
C ALA A 237 -37.10 -24.80 18.89
N PRO A 238 -38.37 -24.95 19.29
CA PRO A 238 -38.77 -24.74 20.67
C PRO A 238 -38.06 -25.73 21.59
N SER A 239 -37.60 -25.24 22.74
CA SER A 239 -36.92 -26.02 23.77
C SER A 239 -37.70 -27.29 24.15
N PRO A 240 -37.07 -28.47 24.21
CA PRO A 240 -37.73 -29.65 24.76
C PRO A 240 -37.84 -29.52 26.30
N PRO A 241 -38.93 -29.98 26.91
CA PRO A 241 -39.07 -30.04 28.36
C PRO A 241 -38.09 -31.08 28.92
N GLY A 242 -37.55 -30.77 30.10
CA GLY A 242 -36.43 -31.48 30.69
C GLY A 242 -36.71 -32.90 31.18
N VAL A 243 -35.69 -33.41 31.88
CA VAL A 243 -35.56 -34.65 32.70
C VAL A 243 -34.66 -35.71 32.01
N PRO A 244 -33.80 -36.46 32.74
CA PRO A 244 -32.92 -36.13 33.87
C PRO A 244 -31.43 -36.42 33.57
N VAL A 245 -30.55 -35.97 34.47
CA VAL A 245 -29.10 -36.21 34.46
C VAL A 245 -28.75 -37.70 34.65
N PRO A 246 -27.77 -38.25 33.91
CA PRO A 246 -26.89 -39.27 34.46
C PRO A 246 -25.41 -38.88 34.39
N SER A 247 -24.82 -38.86 35.59
CA SER A 247 -23.47 -39.20 36.02
C SER A 247 -22.26 -39.09 35.06
N SER A 248 -21.27 -38.38 35.60
CA SER A 248 -19.90 -38.26 35.15
C SER A 248 -19.22 -39.62 34.83
N LYS A 249 -18.60 -39.71 33.65
CA LYS A 249 -17.56 -40.71 33.37
C LYS A 249 -16.25 -40.03 32.93
N LYS A 250 -15.18 -40.49 33.58
CA LYS A 250 -13.81 -39.98 33.60
C LYS A 250 -13.18 -39.87 32.21
N LYS A 251 -12.54 -38.73 31.92
CA LYS A 251 -11.62 -38.55 30.80
C LYS A 251 -10.38 -39.42 31.00
N ARG A 252 -10.07 -40.31 30.05
CA ARG A 252 -8.80 -41.06 30.02
C ARG A 252 -7.71 -40.15 29.43
N LYS A 253 -6.63 -39.95 30.18
CA LYS A 253 -5.41 -39.25 29.75
C LYS A 253 -4.66 -40.11 28.72
N LEU A 254 -4.14 -39.47 27.66
CA LEU A 254 -3.18 -40.06 26.73
C LEU A 254 -1.78 -40.08 27.36
N SER A 255 -1.02 -41.16 27.15
CA SER A 255 0.31 -41.39 27.69
C SER A 255 1.37 -40.51 27.00
N GLY A 256 2.28 -39.92 27.79
CA GLY A 256 3.33 -39.00 27.33
C GLY A 256 4.28 -39.57 26.26
N ALA A 257 4.30 -40.89 26.04
CA ALA A 257 5.09 -41.51 24.97
C ALA A 257 4.56 -41.22 23.55
N ALA A 258 3.26 -40.92 23.38
CA ALA A 258 2.69 -40.58 22.07
C ALA A 258 3.06 -39.15 21.61
N VAL A 259 3.34 -38.26 22.56
CA VAL A 259 3.72 -36.86 22.29
C VAL A 259 5.17 -36.78 21.79
N VAL A 260 6.06 -37.65 22.29
CA VAL A 260 7.48 -37.68 21.89
C VAL A 260 7.67 -38.27 20.48
N ALA A 261 6.86 -39.25 20.07
CA ALA A 261 6.93 -39.82 18.72
C ALA A 261 6.49 -38.83 17.62
N ILE A 262 5.51 -37.96 17.92
CA ILE A 262 5.07 -36.89 17.00
C ILE A 262 6.12 -35.78 16.92
N ALA A 263 6.79 -35.45 18.03
CA ALA A 263 7.82 -34.41 18.07
C ALA A 263 9.10 -34.79 17.30
N VAL A 264 9.51 -36.07 17.30
CA VAL A 264 10.71 -36.52 16.58
C VAL A 264 10.43 -36.78 15.09
N GLY A 265 9.20 -37.18 14.72
CA GLY A 265 8.79 -37.32 13.33
C GLY A 265 8.54 -35.99 12.60
N ALA A 266 8.15 -34.94 13.32
CA ALA A 266 7.96 -33.59 12.77
C ALA A 266 9.26 -32.79 12.65
N GLY A 267 10.35 -33.24 13.29
CA GLY A 267 11.64 -32.54 13.30
C GLY A 267 12.50 -32.73 12.05
N ALA A 268 12.15 -33.63 11.12
CA ALA A 268 12.95 -33.94 9.94
C ALA A 268 12.23 -33.74 8.59
N ALA A 269 10.95 -33.39 8.58
CA ALA A 269 10.26 -32.92 7.38
C ALA A 269 9.98 -31.42 7.57
N ALA A 270 10.86 -30.57 7.05
CA ALA A 270 10.48 -29.20 6.74
C ALA A 270 9.20 -29.28 5.90
N LEU A 271 8.07 -28.89 6.49
CA LEU A 271 6.78 -28.92 5.83
C LEU A 271 6.86 -27.87 4.71
N LEU A 272 7.23 -28.30 3.49
CA LEU A 272 7.29 -27.43 2.32
C LEU A 272 5.86 -26.92 2.08
N ALA A 273 5.57 -25.70 2.54
CA ALA A 273 4.31 -25.07 2.26
C ALA A 273 4.30 -24.67 0.78
N LEU A 274 3.30 -25.11 0.04
CA LEU A 274 3.13 -24.86 -1.40
C LEU A 274 1.89 -24.00 -1.64
N VAL A 275 1.93 -23.16 -2.67
CA VAL A 275 0.81 -22.36 -3.16
C VAL A 275 0.38 -22.86 -4.53
N LEU A 276 -0.93 -22.95 -4.75
CA LEU A 276 -1.54 -23.24 -6.05
C LEU A 276 -2.03 -21.94 -6.69
N LEU A 277 -1.42 -21.54 -7.81
CA LEU A 277 -1.86 -20.41 -8.61
C LEU A 277 -2.75 -20.91 -9.74
N ARG A 278 -4.02 -20.51 -9.74
CA ARG A 278 -4.98 -20.86 -10.80
C ARG A 278 -4.90 -19.86 -11.95
N LEU A 279 -4.56 -20.34 -13.14
CA LEU A 279 -4.50 -19.54 -14.36
C LEU A 279 -5.82 -19.68 -15.12
N ARG A 280 -6.49 -18.55 -15.37
CA ARG A 280 -7.71 -18.46 -16.19
C ARG A 280 -7.35 -17.94 -17.59
N ASP A 281 -8.12 -18.32 -18.60
CA ASP A 281 -7.96 -17.79 -19.97
C ASP A 281 -6.60 -18.11 -20.65
N VAL A 282 -6.01 -19.26 -20.30
CA VAL A 282 -4.83 -19.80 -20.97
C VAL A 282 -5.26 -20.49 -22.28
N ALA A 283 -4.79 -19.96 -23.41
CA ALA A 283 -5.18 -20.40 -24.75
C ALA A 283 -4.12 -21.29 -25.46
N VAL A 284 -2.96 -21.51 -24.84
CA VAL A 284 -1.86 -22.29 -25.41
C VAL A 284 -2.08 -23.80 -25.30
N ALA A 285 -1.49 -24.56 -26.22
CA ALA A 285 -1.54 -26.02 -26.16
C ALA A 285 -0.72 -26.56 -24.98
N ARG A 286 -1.04 -27.79 -24.52
CA ARG A 286 -0.33 -28.43 -23.39
C ARG A 286 1.19 -28.44 -23.57
N ARG A 287 1.67 -28.68 -24.80
CA ARG A 287 3.10 -28.74 -25.11
C ARG A 287 3.77 -27.38 -24.90
N GLU A 288 3.21 -26.33 -25.48
CA GLU A 288 3.70 -24.95 -25.34
C GLU A 288 3.64 -24.46 -23.89
N PHE A 289 2.56 -24.82 -23.18
CA PHE A 289 2.43 -24.53 -21.75
C PHE A 289 3.55 -25.22 -20.93
N ALA A 290 3.81 -26.50 -21.20
CA ALA A 290 4.85 -27.27 -20.52
C ALA A 290 6.25 -26.69 -20.79
N GLU A 291 6.57 -26.42 -22.05
CA GLU A 291 7.86 -25.82 -22.46
C GLU A 291 8.09 -24.48 -21.75
N CYS A 292 7.08 -23.61 -21.68
CA CYS A 292 7.17 -22.32 -20.99
C CYS A 292 7.38 -22.48 -19.48
N VAL A 293 6.65 -23.41 -18.85
CA VAL A 293 6.76 -23.66 -17.40
C VAL A 293 8.08 -24.29 -17.03
N GLU A 294 8.60 -25.20 -17.85
CA GLU A 294 9.90 -25.86 -17.63
C GLU A 294 11.06 -24.87 -17.76
N ALA A 295 11.01 -23.96 -18.75
CA ALA A 295 11.99 -22.88 -18.87
C ALA A 295 11.97 -21.96 -17.63
N ALA A 296 10.78 -21.59 -17.16
CA ALA A 296 10.61 -20.77 -15.96
C ALA A 296 11.10 -21.51 -14.69
N ALA A 297 10.83 -22.81 -14.56
CA ALA A 297 11.30 -23.62 -13.45
C ALA A 297 12.83 -23.80 -13.44
N GLY A 298 13.45 -23.95 -14.62
CA GLY A 298 14.91 -23.99 -14.78
C GLY A 298 15.57 -22.72 -14.27
N ALA A 299 15.09 -21.56 -14.71
CA ALA A 299 15.59 -20.27 -14.24
C ALA A 299 15.44 -20.09 -12.72
N ALA A 300 14.30 -20.52 -12.16
CA ALA A 300 14.04 -20.39 -10.73
C ALA A 300 14.86 -21.35 -9.86
N ALA A 301 15.27 -22.50 -10.40
CA ALA A 301 16.11 -23.46 -9.68
C ALA A 301 17.54 -22.94 -9.46
N GLU A 302 18.02 -22.05 -10.34
CA GLU A 302 19.40 -21.56 -10.34
C GLU A 302 19.59 -20.25 -9.56
N HIS A 303 18.50 -19.61 -9.10
CA HIS A 303 18.61 -18.27 -8.50
C HIS A 303 17.74 -18.05 -7.26
N ARG A 304 18.37 -17.60 -6.16
CA ARG A 304 17.72 -17.38 -4.86
C ARG A 304 16.66 -16.27 -4.89
N ASN A 305 16.74 -15.31 -5.82
CA ASN A 305 15.77 -14.21 -5.93
C ASN A 305 14.63 -14.49 -6.94
N LEU A 306 14.40 -15.75 -7.28
CA LEU A 306 13.21 -16.20 -8.01
C LEU A 306 12.45 -17.21 -7.14
N VAL A 307 11.12 -17.11 -7.10
CA VAL A 307 10.29 -18.05 -6.34
C VAL A 307 10.30 -19.40 -7.06
N PRO A 308 10.71 -20.50 -6.42
CA PRO A 308 10.78 -21.80 -7.08
C PRO A 308 9.41 -22.27 -7.59
N LEU A 309 9.37 -22.64 -8.87
CA LEU A 309 8.22 -23.29 -9.51
C LEU A 309 8.41 -24.81 -9.43
N ARG A 310 7.58 -25.46 -8.60
CA ARG A 310 7.69 -26.88 -8.25
C ARG A 310 6.98 -27.80 -9.23
N GLY A 311 6.00 -27.28 -9.97
CA GLY A 311 5.29 -28.04 -10.97
C GLY A 311 4.05 -27.34 -11.48
N TYR A 312 3.29 -28.05 -12.29
CA TYR A 312 2.05 -27.55 -12.87
C TYR A 312 1.02 -28.66 -13.03
N TYR A 313 -0.24 -28.26 -13.12
CA TYR A 313 -1.34 -29.08 -13.56
C TYR A 313 -1.95 -28.49 -14.82
N TYR A 314 -2.24 -29.33 -15.81
CA TYR A 314 -2.86 -28.91 -17.06
C TYR A 314 -4.03 -29.83 -17.40
N SER A 315 -5.22 -29.25 -17.49
CA SER A 315 -6.42 -29.88 -18.03
C SER A 315 -7.11 -28.95 -19.02
N LYS A 316 -8.19 -29.42 -19.67
CA LYS A 316 -8.99 -28.59 -20.58
C LYS A 316 -9.60 -27.38 -19.87
N ASP A 317 -10.07 -27.57 -18.63
CA ASP A 317 -10.84 -26.56 -17.89
C ASP A 317 -9.99 -25.81 -16.86
N GLU A 318 -8.83 -26.35 -16.47
CA GLU A 318 -8.00 -25.79 -15.40
C GLU A 318 -6.51 -25.88 -15.68
N LYS A 319 -5.78 -24.82 -15.31
CA LYS A 319 -4.32 -24.75 -15.36
C LYS A 319 -3.86 -24.22 -14.02
N LEU A 320 -2.99 -24.97 -13.34
CA LEU A 320 -2.47 -24.61 -12.02
C LEU A 320 -0.94 -24.59 -12.06
N LEU A 321 -0.33 -23.66 -11.34
CA LEU A 321 1.09 -23.67 -11.03
C LEU A 321 1.27 -23.96 -9.54
N VAL A 322 2.27 -24.77 -9.20
CA VAL A 322 2.65 -25.11 -7.84
C VAL A 322 3.95 -24.39 -7.52
N VAL A 323 3.93 -23.42 -6.61
CA VAL A 323 5.10 -22.64 -6.22
C VAL A 323 5.35 -22.73 -4.72
N ASP A 324 6.56 -22.40 -4.28
CA ASP A 324 6.87 -22.33 -2.85
C ASP A 324 6.08 -21.20 -2.15
N TYR A 325 5.53 -21.50 -0.98
CA TYR A 325 4.91 -20.49 -0.12
C TYR A 325 5.99 -19.69 0.63
N LEU A 326 5.94 -18.37 0.49
CA LEU A 326 6.81 -17.45 1.21
C LEU A 326 6.01 -16.72 2.30
N PRO A 327 6.24 -17.02 3.60
CA PRO A 327 5.43 -16.49 4.70
C PRO A 327 5.61 -14.98 4.92
N GLY A 328 6.65 -14.36 4.35
CA GLY A 328 6.86 -12.91 4.45
C GLY A 328 5.83 -12.08 3.68
N GLY A 329 5.04 -12.72 2.81
CA GLY A 329 4.04 -12.08 1.96
C GLY A 329 4.67 -11.25 0.84
N SER A 330 3.86 -10.47 0.14
CA SER A 330 4.36 -9.57 -0.92
C SER A 330 4.91 -8.26 -0.37
N LEU A 331 5.83 -7.64 -1.10
CA LEU A 331 6.33 -6.30 -0.82
C LEU A 331 5.16 -5.30 -0.79
N SER A 332 4.18 -5.44 -1.68
CA SER A 332 2.99 -4.57 -1.69
C SER A 332 2.20 -4.67 -0.37
N ALA A 333 2.05 -5.88 0.20
CA ALA A 333 1.44 -6.05 1.52
C ALA A 333 2.34 -5.53 2.66
N ARG A 334 3.67 -5.48 2.47
CA ARG A 334 4.60 -4.91 3.45
C ARG A 334 4.59 -3.38 3.46
N LEU A 335 4.54 -2.76 2.27
CA LEU A 335 4.52 -1.30 2.12
C LEU A 335 3.12 -0.71 2.35
N HIS A 336 2.06 -1.37 1.86
CA HIS A 336 0.69 -0.83 1.80
C HIS A 336 -0.37 -1.66 2.57
N GLY A 337 0.02 -2.78 3.17
CA GLY A 337 -0.87 -3.63 3.95
C GLY A 337 -1.22 -3.03 5.32
N GLY A 338 -2.31 -3.50 5.92
CA GLY A 338 -2.74 -3.04 7.24
C GLY A 338 -1.70 -3.39 8.31
N ARG A 339 -1.24 -2.37 9.07
CA ARG A 339 -0.33 -2.54 10.22
C ARG A 339 -1.10 -3.11 11.42
N GLY A 340 -1.55 -4.36 11.31
CA GLY A 340 -2.04 -5.11 12.46
C GLY A 340 -0.88 -5.36 13.43
N THR A 341 -1.03 -4.86 14.66
CA THR A 341 -0.22 -5.18 15.86
C THR A 341 1.28 -5.39 15.62
N GLY A 342 2.07 -4.31 15.70
CA GLY A 342 3.51 -4.40 15.99
C GLY A 342 4.45 -4.72 14.83
N ARG A 343 4.02 -4.60 13.56
CA ARG A 343 4.98 -4.63 12.44
C ARG A 343 5.73 -3.30 12.34
N THR A 344 7.04 -3.36 12.57
CA THR A 344 7.95 -2.25 12.30
C THR A 344 7.93 -1.90 10.81
N PRO A 345 7.81 -0.60 10.46
CA PRO A 345 7.98 -0.17 9.09
C PRO A 345 9.34 -0.61 8.54
N MET A 346 9.39 -0.83 7.24
CA MET A 346 10.58 -1.30 6.55
C MET A 346 11.62 -0.18 6.53
N ASP A 347 12.73 -0.40 7.23
CA ASP A 347 13.86 0.52 7.26
C ASP A 347 14.57 0.62 5.89
N TRP A 348 15.47 1.59 5.79
CA TRP A 348 16.18 1.85 4.53
C TRP A 348 17.01 0.64 4.09
N GLU A 349 17.70 -0.01 5.01
CA GLU A 349 18.54 -1.17 4.72
C GLU A 349 17.73 -2.32 4.11
N ALA A 350 16.56 -2.63 4.68
CA ALA A 350 15.67 -3.65 4.14
C ALA A 350 15.13 -3.25 2.75
N ARG A 351 14.80 -1.98 2.52
CA ARG A 351 14.33 -1.49 1.22
C ARG A 351 15.42 -1.58 0.16
N MET A 352 16.64 -1.14 0.46
CA MET A 352 17.79 -1.20 -0.44
C MET A 352 18.14 -2.66 -0.79
N ARG A 353 18.14 -3.54 0.20
CA ARG A 353 18.37 -4.98 0.01
C ARG A 353 17.27 -5.63 -0.85
N THR A 354 16.02 -5.19 -0.68
CA THR A 354 14.89 -5.66 -1.48
C THR A 354 14.99 -5.20 -2.93
N ALA A 355 15.41 -3.95 -3.16
CA ALA A 355 15.70 -3.42 -4.49
C ALA A 355 16.79 -4.26 -5.19
N LEU A 356 17.89 -4.54 -4.48
CA LEU A 356 18.99 -5.37 -4.99
C LEU A 356 18.53 -6.80 -5.31
N CYS A 357 17.72 -7.41 -4.45
CA CYS A 357 17.16 -8.75 -4.69
C CYS A 357 16.28 -8.80 -5.95
N ALA A 358 15.42 -7.79 -6.14
CA ALA A 358 14.59 -7.69 -7.34
C ALA A 358 15.45 -7.51 -8.61
N ALA A 359 16.46 -6.64 -8.56
CA ALA A 359 17.38 -6.41 -9.66
C ALA A 359 18.16 -7.68 -10.03
N ARG A 360 18.70 -8.42 -9.05
CA ARG A 360 19.43 -9.69 -9.29
C ARG A 360 18.53 -10.76 -9.88
N GLY A 361 17.31 -10.92 -9.36
CA GLY A 361 16.32 -11.86 -9.90
C GLY A 361 15.99 -11.54 -11.37
N LEU A 362 15.80 -10.26 -11.68
CA LEU A 362 15.52 -9.84 -13.05
C LEU A 362 16.72 -10.00 -13.98
N ALA A 363 17.92 -9.62 -13.53
CA ALA A 363 19.16 -9.76 -14.30
C ALA A 363 19.44 -11.22 -14.64
N HIS A 364 19.18 -12.14 -13.71
CA HIS A 364 19.31 -13.57 -13.97
C HIS A 364 18.34 -14.04 -15.06
N LEU A 365 17.07 -13.64 -15.01
CA LEU A 365 16.09 -13.96 -16.06
C LEU A 365 16.56 -13.46 -17.44
N HIS A 366 17.01 -12.21 -17.52
CA HIS A 366 17.43 -11.59 -18.78
C HIS A 366 18.71 -12.20 -19.36
N THR A 367 19.70 -12.52 -18.51
CA THR A 367 21.05 -12.91 -18.99
C THR A 367 21.26 -14.42 -19.07
N ALA A 368 20.88 -15.17 -18.03
CA ALA A 368 21.13 -16.60 -17.98
C ALA A 368 20.11 -17.39 -18.82
N HIS A 369 18.87 -16.90 -18.90
CA HIS A 369 17.77 -17.63 -19.55
C HIS A 369 17.12 -16.87 -20.71
N SER A 370 17.51 -15.61 -20.98
CA SER A 370 16.89 -14.75 -22.01
C SER A 370 15.37 -14.65 -21.88
N LEU A 371 14.87 -14.67 -20.65
CA LEU A 371 13.45 -14.66 -20.30
C LEU A 371 13.00 -13.27 -19.88
N VAL A 372 11.91 -12.80 -20.47
CA VAL A 372 11.22 -11.57 -20.02
C VAL A 372 10.34 -11.93 -18.82
N HIS A 373 10.36 -11.15 -17.75
CA HIS A 373 9.44 -11.34 -16.64
C HIS A 373 8.01 -10.96 -17.06
N GLY A 374 7.83 -9.74 -17.57
CA GLY A 374 6.59 -9.20 -18.14
C GLY A 374 5.51 -8.76 -17.15
N ASN A 375 5.80 -8.75 -15.85
CA ASN A 375 4.84 -8.37 -14.80
C ASN A 375 5.56 -8.01 -13.48
N VAL A 376 6.66 -7.26 -13.55
CA VAL A 376 7.41 -6.82 -12.35
C VAL A 376 6.56 -5.78 -11.60
N LYS A 377 6.27 -6.04 -10.33
CA LYS A 377 5.53 -5.14 -9.42
C LYS A 377 5.64 -5.59 -7.97
N ALA A 378 5.34 -4.72 -7.01
CA ALA A 378 5.51 -5.05 -5.60
C ALA A 378 4.60 -6.19 -5.11
N SER A 379 3.47 -6.48 -5.76
CA SER A 379 2.64 -7.64 -5.41
C SER A 379 3.28 -8.97 -5.80
N ASN A 380 4.21 -8.95 -6.77
CA ASN A 380 4.91 -10.11 -7.31
C ASN A 380 6.36 -10.20 -6.81
N LEU A 381 6.74 -9.38 -5.84
CA LEU A 381 8.00 -9.51 -5.13
C LEU A 381 7.69 -10.02 -3.73
N LEU A 382 8.02 -11.28 -3.45
CA LEU A 382 7.71 -11.94 -2.20
C LEU A 382 8.88 -11.89 -1.23
N LEU A 383 8.61 -11.59 0.03
CA LEU A 383 9.61 -11.48 1.09
C LEU A 383 9.85 -12.86 1.73
N ARG A 384 11.12 -13.19 1.93
CA ARG A 384 11.52 -14.42 2.62
C ARG A 384 11.54 -14.20 4.14
N PRO A 385 11.39 -15.27 4.96
CA PRO A 385 11.49 -15.18 6.41
C PRO A 385 12.91 -14.91 6.90
N ASP A 386 13.92 -15.25 6.11
CA ASP A 386 15.28 -14.76 6.31
C ASP A 386 15.18 -13.22 6.31
N PRO A 387 15.74 -12.51 7.31
CA PRO A 387 15.54 -11.06 7.49
C PRO A 387 16.01 -10.17 6.32
N ASP A 388 16.47 -10.78 5.24
CA ASP A 388 17.46 -10.25 4.32
C ASP A 388 17.23 -10.64 2.84
N ALA A 389 16.07 -11.19 2.46
CA ALA A 389 15.87 -11.69 1.09
C ALA A 389 14.45 -11.50 0.53
N ALA A 390 14.38 -11.12 -0.75
CA ALA A 390 13.16 -11.08 -1.56
C ALA A 390 13.31 -11.91 -2.84
N ALA A 391 12.21 -12.37 -3.42
CA ALA A 391 12.19 -13.16 -4.64
C ALA A 391 11.01 -12.79 -5.56
N LEU A 392 11.26 -12.71 -6.87
CA LEU A 392 10.23 -12.43 -7.87
C LEU A 392 9.37 -13.67 -8.13
N SER A 393 8.06 -13.49 -8.18
CA SER A 393 7.03 -14.47 -8.56
C SER A 393 6.36 -14.08 -9.87
N ASP A 394 5.55 -14.99 -10.43
CA ASP A 394 4.71 -14.71 -11.60
C ASP A 394 5.48 -14.22 -12.85
N TYR A 395 6.74 -14.64 -12.96
CA TYR A 395 7.59 -14.38 -14.12
C TYR A 395 7.20 -15.26 -15.31
N CYS A 396 7.43 -14.76 -16.53
CA CYS A 396 7.22 -15.45 -17.81
C CYS A 396 5.76 -15.80 -18.17
N LEU A 397 4.78 -15.51 -17.33
CA LEU A 397 3.38 -15.88 -17.60
C LEU A 397 2.77 -15.16 -18.81
N HIS A 398 3.33 -14.02 -19.23
CA HIS A 398 2.88 -13.30 -20.43
C HIS A 398 3.01 -14.12 -21.74
N GLN A 399 3.79 -15.20 -21.75
CA GLN A 399 3.96 -16.06 -22.92
C GLN A 399 2.77 -16.99 -23.16
N ILE A 400 2.05 -17.37 -22.09
CA ILE A 400 0.95 -18.33 -22.12
C ILE A 400 -0.43 -17.66 -22.16
N PHE A 401 -0.48 -16.35 -21.96
CA PHE A 401 -1.69 -15.55 -22.09
C PHE A 401 -1.78 -14.89 -23.47
N PRO A 402 -2.99 -14.77 -24.06
CA PRO A 402 -3.18 -13.98 -25.26
C PRO A 402 -2.79 -12.51 -25.01
N PRO A 403 -2.21 -11.81 -25.99
CA PRO A 403 -1.87 -10.40 -25.85
C PRO A 403 -3.14 -9.60 -25.54
N ALA A 404 -3.15 -8.91 -24.39
CA ALA A 404 -4.31 -8.18 -23.92
C ALA A 404 -4.72 -7.10 -24.95
N PRO A 405 -6.02 -6.93 -25.25
CA PRO A 405 -6.47 -5.83 -26.10
C PRO A 405 -6.11 -4.49 -25.46
N ALA A 406 -5.63 -3.54 -26.26
CA ALA A 406 -5.45 -2.16 -25.84
C ALA A 406 -6.82 -1.63 -25.39
N ARG A 407 -7.00 -1.40 -24.08
CA ARG A 407 -8.21 -0.78 -23.55
C ARG A 407 -8.16 0.71 -23.87
N PRO A 408 -9.12 1.27 -24.64
CA PRO A 408 -9.19 2.70 -24.85
C PRO A 408 -9.53 3.37 -23.52
N GLY A 409 -8.70 4.33 -23.08
CA GLY A 409 -8.97 5.14 -21.87
C GLY A 409 -8.77 4.44 -20.52
N GLY A 410 -8.21 3.22 -20.48
CA GLY A 410 -7.82 2.58 -19.22
C GLY A 410 -6.38 2.94 -18.87
N SER A 411 -6.18 3.76 -17.84
CA SER A 411 -4.86 4.02 -17.24
C SER A 411 -4.16 2.68 -17.02
N GLY A 412 -3.18 2.38 -17.87
CA GLY A 412 -2.41 1.13 -17.83
C GLY A 412 -1.72 1.07 -16.47
N GLY A 413 -1.94 -0.01 -15.72
CA GLY A 413 -1.51 -0.13 -14.33
C GLY A 413 -0.09 0.38 -14.10
N GLY A 414 0.12 1.15 -13.03
CA GLY A 414 1.23 2.10 -12.86
C GLY A 414 2.68 1.61 -13.04
N TYR A 415 2.92 0.32 -13.30
CA TYR A 415 4.22 -0.26 -13.65
C TYR A 415 4.42 -0.46 -15.17
N ARG A 416 3.39 -0.23 -15.98
CA ARG A 416 3.43 -0.52 -17.43
C ARG A 416 4.30 0.51 -18.15
N ALA A 417 5.26 0.02 -18.92
CA ALA A 417 6.12 0.86 -19.75
C ALA A 417 5.33 1.57 -20.87
N PRO A 418 5.63 2.84 -21.21
CA PRO A 418 4.89 3.60 -22.20
C PRO A 418 4.82 2.94 -23.58
N GLU A 419 5.89 2.29 -24.02
CA GLU A 419 5.96 1.62 -25.32
C GLU A 419 5.06 0.37 -25.40
N LEU A 420 4.67 -0.21 -24.26
CA LEU A 420 3.72 -1.33 -24.21
C LEU A 420 2.27 -0.89 -24.39
N VAL A 421 1.99 0.41 -24.51
CA VAL A 421 0.67 0.89 -24.95
C VAL A 421 0.45 0.52 -26.42
N ASP A 422 1.51 0.61 -27.23
CA ASP A 422 1.50 0.30 -28.67
C ASP A 422 1.99 -1.13 -28.97
N ALA A 423 2.96 -1.62 -28.21
CA ALA A 423 3.51 -2.96 -28.35
C ALA A 423 2.69 -4.02 -27.58
N ARG A 424 2.40 -5.16 -28.21
CA ARG A 424 1.58 -6.25 -27.63
C ARG A 424 2.32 -7.20 -26.69
N ARG A 425 3.67 -7.14 -26.62
CA ARG A 425 4.47 -8.07 -25.83
C ARG A 425 5.52 -7.35 -24.97
N PRO A 426 5.66 -7.73 -23.69
CA PRO A 426 6.77 -7.30 -22.84
C PRO A 426 8.15 -7.59 -23.45
N THR A 427 9.11 -6.71 -23.16
CA THR A 427 10.53 -6.80 -23.54
C THR A 427 11.42 -6.66 -22.30
N PHE A 428 12.73 -6.95 -22.44
CA PHE A 428 13.70 -6.71 -21.35
C PHE A 428 13.69 -5.25 -20.90
N ARG A 429 13.64 -4.29 -21.84
CA ARG A 429 13.57 -2.85 -21.51
C ARG A 429 12.28 -2.48 -20.78
N SER A 430 11.16 -3.16 -21.07
CA SER A 430 9.90 -2.91 -20.37
C SER A 430 9.92 -3.45 -18.93
N ASP A 431 10.63 -4.56 -18.67
CA ASP A 431 10.83 -5.05 -17.31
C ASP A 431 11.68 -4.09 -16.49
N VAL A 432 12.73 -3.52 -17.09
CA VAL A 432 13.57 -2.51 -16.44
C VAL A 432 12.75 -1.28 -16.05
N TYR A 433 11.82 -0.84 -16.91
CA TYR A 433 10.90 0.24 -16.55
C TYR A 433 10.04 -0.13 -15.34
N SER A 434 9.43 -1.31 -15.34
CA SER A 434 8.62 -1.79 -14.22
C SER A 434 9.44 -1.95 -12.93
N LEU A 435 10.71 -2.34 -13.03
CA LEU A 435 11.66 -2.37 -11.92
C LEU A 435 11.96 -0.96 -11.38
N GLY A 436 12.13 0.02 -12.27
CA GLY A 436 12.28 1.44 -11.89
C GLY A 436 11.08 1.97 -11.11
N VAL A 437 9.86 1.66 -11.55
CA VAL A 437 8.64 2.02 -10.80
C VAL A 437 8.60 1.35 -9.43
N LEU A 438 9.05 0.09 -9.31
CA LEU A 438 9.17 -0.60 -8.03
C LEU A 438 10.18 0.09 -7.09
N PHE A 439 11.27 0.64 -7.61
CA PHE A 439 12.21 1.45 -6.82
C PHE A 439 11.58 2.78 -6.38
N LEU A 440 10.83 3.45 -7.25
CA LEU A 440 10.11 4.67 -6.86
C LEU A 440 9.09 4.39 -5.76
N GLU A 441 8.40 3.25 -5.80
CA GLU A 441 7.48 2.84 -4.73
C GLU A 441 8.21 2.55 -3.41
N LEU A 442 9.39 1.92 -3.46
CA LEU A 442 10.24 1.73 -2.28
C LEU A 442 10.74 3.06 -1.70
N LEU A 443 11.09 4.04 -2.54
CA LEU A 443 11.60 5.34 -2.11
C LEU A 443 10.49 6.24 -1.56
N THR A 444 9.32 6.26 -2.20
CA THR A 444 8.23 7.19 -1.91
C THR A 444 7.20 6.64 -0.93
N GLY A 445 7.14 5.32 -0.76
CA GLY A 445 6.06 4.66 -0.02
C GLY A 445 4.68 4.77 -0.69
N LYS A 446 4.59 5.32 -1.93
CA LYS A 446 3.32 5.54 -2.64
C LYS A 446 3.03 4.41 -3.62
N SER A 447 1.79 3.90 -3.58
CA SER A 447 1.33 2.88 -4.53
C SER A 447 1.12 3.45 -5.94
N PRO A 448 1.79 2.92 -6.98
CA PRO A 448 1.63 3.40 -8.36
C PRO A 448 0.20 3.28 -8.91
N ALA A 449 -0.58 2.30 -8.43
CA ALA A 449 -1.96 2.08 -8.84
C ALA A 449 -2.94 3.11 -8.24
N HIS A 450 -2.70 3.56 -7.01
CA HIS A 450 -3.55 4.54 -6.34
C HIS A 450 -3.26 5.97 -6.82
N HIS A 451 -2.00 6.29 -7.14
CA HIS A 451 -1.60 7.62 -7.62
C HIS A 451 -2.28 7.98 -8.95
N ALA A 452 -2.38 7.01 -9.87
CA ALA A 452 -3.05 7.20 -11.17
C ALA A 452 -4.58 7.39 -11.07
N SER A 453 -5.18 7.17 -9.90
CA SER A 453 -6.64 7.16 -9.68
C SER A 453 -7.15 8.33 -8.82
N LEU A 454 -6.26 9.10 -8.21
CA LEU A 454 -6.61 10.13 -7.22
C LEU A 454 -6.83 11.52 -7.84
N GLU A 455 -6.35 11.78 -9.05
CA GLU A 455 -6.55 13.06 -9.76
C GLU A 455 -7.58 12.90 -10.90
N GLY A 456 -8.85 13.07 -10.56
CA GLY A 456 -10.01 12.89 -11.45
C GLY A 456 -10.22 13.96 -12.54
N SER A 457 -9.19 14.33 -13.31
CA SER A 457 -9.34 15.30 -14.41
C SER A 457 -8.20 15.13 -15.41
N GLU A 458 -8.49 14.72 -16.67
CA GLU A 458 -7.70 14.84 -17.94
C GLU A 458 -6.15 14.91 -17.90
N GLY A 459 -5.49 14.44 -16.85
CA GLY A 459 -4.08 14.69 -16.58
C GLY A 459 -3.51 13.90 -15.41
N ALA A 460 -4.10 12.72 -15.11
CA ALA A 460 -3.59 11.83 -14.08
C ALA A 460 -2.09 11.56 -14.28
N VAL A 461 -1.27 12.08 -13.35
CA VAL A 461 0.18 11.97 -13.42
C VAL A 461 0.60 10.63 -12.79
N ASP A 462 1.19 9.75 -13.62
CA ASP A 462 1.77 8.51 -13.13
C ASP A 462 2.92 8.78 -12.14
N LEU A 463 3.26 7.79 -11.31
CA LEU A 463 4.27 7.98 -10.26
C LEU A 463 5.62 8.51 -10.81
N PRO A 464 6.16 7.98 -11.93
CA PRO A 464 7.36 8.54 -12.56
C PRO A 464 7.25 10.02 -12.93
N ARG A 465 6.15 10.43 -13.58
CA ARG A 465 5.95 11.84 -13.94
C ARG A 465 5.76 12.74 -12.73
N TRP A 466 5.13 12.24 -11.67
CA TRP A 466 4.98 12.99 -10.42
C TRP A 466 6.35 13.25 -9.80
N VAL A 467 7.18 12.21 -9.67
CA VAL A 467 8.56 12.34 -9.18
C VAL A 467 9.34 13.34 -10.04
N GLN A 468 9.26 13.23 -11.37
CA GLN A 468 9.92 14.15 -12.29
C GLN A 468 9.43 15.61 -12.14
N SER A 469 8.16 15.82 -11.78
CA SER A 469 7.59 17.16 -11.54
C SER A 469 8.04 17.79 -10.21
N VAL A 470 8.41 16.98 -9.21
CA VAL A 470 8.91 17.44 -7.92
C VAL A 470 10.41 17.73 -7.97
N VAL A 471 11.17 16.95 -8.76
CA VAL A 471 12.65 16.99 -8.85
C VAL A 471 13.17 18.11 -9.80
N ARG A 472 12.40 19.16 -10.08
CA ARG A 472 12.66 20.07 -11.21
C ARG A 472 13.99 20.84 -11.19
N GLU A 473 14.56 21.14 -10.03
CA GLU A 473 15.79 21.96 -9.92
C GLU A 473 16.82 21.43 -8.92
N GLU A 474 16.40 20.83 -7.79
CA GLU A 474 17.27 20.16 -6.82
C GLU A 474 16.62 18.85 -6.32
N TRP A 475 17.41 17.82 -6.03
CA TRP A 475 16.91 16.56 -5.48
C TRP A 475 16.47 16.78 -4.03
N THR A 476 15.19 17.09 -3.81
CA THR A 476 14.65 17.38 -2.47
C THR A 476 14.19 16.11 -1.75
N ALA A 477 14.37 16.08 -0.43
CA ALA A 477 13.87 15.00 0.43
C ALA A 477 12.34 14.83 0.41
N GLU A 478 11.60 15.76 -0.21
CA GLU A 478 10.13 15.75 -0.32
C GLU A 478 9.58 14.56 -1.11
N VAL A 479 10.40 13.93 -1.95
CA VAL A 479 10.02 12.73 -2.70
C VAL A 479 10.00 11.49 -1.80
N PHE A 480 10.83 11.46 -0.76
CA PHE A 480 11.06 10.27 0.02
C PHE A 480 9.96 9.99 1.04
N ASP A 481 9.78 8.71 1.33
CA ASP A 481 8.89 8.24 2.39
C ASP A 481 9.30 8.89 3.71
N ALA A 482 8.37 9.64 4.30
CA ALA A 482 8.60 10.38 5.53
C ALA A 482 9.06 9.47 6.69
N GLU A 483 8.69 8.19 6.70
CA GLU A 483 9.16 7.23 7.72
C GLU A 483 10.64 6.89 7.59
N LEU A 484 11.22 6.93 6.37
CA LEU A 484 12.65 6.72 6.16
C LEU A 484 13.46 7.93 6.64
N LEU A 485 12.95 9.14 6.39
CA LEU A 485 13.58 10.38 6.84
C LEU A 485 13.60 10.52 8.38
N LEU A 486 12.66 9.88 9.07
CA LEU A 486 12.55 9.90 10.54
C LEU A 486 13.54 8.97 11.24
N MET A 487 14.16 8.00 10.54
CA MET A 487 15.00 6.95 11.16
C MET A 487 16.53 7.20 11.13
N GLY A 488 17.02 8.34 10.62
CA GLY A 488 18.41 8.80 10.83
C GLY A 488 19.19 9.17 9.57
N GLY A 489 20.01 10.23 9.67
CA GLY A 489 20.58 11.02 8.55
C GLY A 489 21.92 10.56 7.97
N SER A 490 22.06 9.30 7.54
CA SER A 490 23.15 8.86 6.64
C SER A 490 22.66 8.16 5.37
N ALA A 491 21.37 7.86 5.27
CA ALA A 491 20.77 7.17 4.13
C ALA A 491 20.36 8.10 2.98
N GLU A 492 20.28 9.42 3.20
CA GLU A 492 19.74 10.36 2.20
C GLU A 492 20.56 10.34 0.90
N GLU A 493 21.89 10.28 0.99
CA GLU A 493 22.76 10.15 -0.18
C GLU A 493 22.50 8.85 -0.95
N GLU A 494 22.34 7.73 -0.24
CA GLU A 494 22.01 6.44 -0.84
C GLU A 494 20.60 6.44 -1.46
N MET A 495 19.64 7.14 -0.83
CA MET A 495 18.27 7.30 -1.30
C MET A 495 18.23 8.15 -2.58
N VAL A 496 18.99 9.23 -2.64
CA VAL A 496 19.16 10.05 -3.84
C VAL A 496 19.84 9.24 -4.95
N ALA A 497 20.86 8.44 -4.63
CA ALA A 497 21.51 7.58 -5.61
C ALA A 497 20.56 6.51 -6.16
N LEU A 498 19.76 5.84 -5.30
CA LEU A 498 18.76 4.88 -5.76
C LEU A 498 17.65 5.57 -6.57
N LEU A 499 17.29 6.81 -6.22
CA LEU A 499 16.33 7.60 -6.99
C LEU A 499 16.86 7.91 -8.40
N GLN A 500 18.15 8.23 -8.54
CA GLN A 500 18.77 8.41 -9.85
C GLN A 500 18.73 7.13 -10.69
N VAL A 501 19.04 5.98 -10.08
CA VAL A 501 18.90 4.66 -10.74
C VAL A 501 17.45 4.42 -11.17
N ALA A 502 16.48 4.69 -10.28
CA ALA A 502 15.06 4.54 -10.58
C ALA A 502 14.63 5.43 -11.75
N MET A 503 15.07 6.70 -11.79
CA MET A 503 14.78 7.64 -12.87
C MET A 503 15.41 7.22 -14.20
N ALA A 504 16.61 6.65 -14.20
CA ALA A 504 17.23 6.08 -15.40
C ALA A 504 16.42 4.88 -15.94
N CYS A 505 15.93 4.00 -15.05
CA CYS A 505 15.10 2.87 -15.40
C CYS A 505 13.74 3.26 -16.00
N VAL A 506 13.10 4.34 -15.53
CA VAL A 506 11.78 4.80 -16.02
C VAL A 506 11.84 5.78 -17.19
N SER A 507 12.96 5.84 -17.91
CA SER A 507 13.08 6.66 -19.13
C SER A 507 11.99 6.31 -20.15
N THR A 508 11.40 7.33 -20.78
CA THR A 508 10.41 7.15 -21.84
C THR A 508 11.01 6.53 -23.10
N ALA A 509 12.32 6.70 -23.32
CA ALA A 509 13.06 6.04 -24.40
C ALA A 509 13.57 4.68 -23.92
N PRO A 510 13.11 3.54 -24.49
CA PRO A 510 13.52 2.21 -24.05
C PRO A 510 15.03 1.97 -24.13
N ASP A 511 15.68 2.48 -25.18
CA ASP A 511 17.12 2.30 -25.42
C ASP A 511 18.01 3.10 -24.46
N ALA A 512 17.44 4.11 -23.78
CA ALA A 512 18.15 4.91 -22.80
C ALA A 512 18.16 4.29 -21.39
N ARG A 513 17.36 3.23 -21.16
CA ARG A 513 17.30 2.55 -19.87
C ARG A 513 18.56 1.66 -19.70
N PRO A 514 19.14 1.53 -18.50
CA PRO A 514 20.21 0.56 -18.27
C PRO A 514 19.74 -0.89 -18.48
N ASP A 515 20.65 -1.81 -18.76
CA ASP A 515 20.33 -3.25 -18.73
C ASP A 515 20.23 -3.75 -17.29
N ALA A 516 19.46 -4.82 -17.04
CA ALA A 516 19.25 -5.32 -15.67
C ALA A 516 20.56 -5.63 -14.89
N PRO A 517 21.64 -6.17 -15.52
CA PRO A 517 22.94 -6.31 -14.85
C PRO A 517 23.60 -4.98 -14.49
N ASP A 518 23.44 -3.94 -15.31
CA ASP A 518 23.94 -2.60 -14.99
C ASP A 518 23.20 -2.01 -13.79
N VAL A 519 21.89 -2.22 -13.71
CA VAL A 519 21.09 -1.82 -12.53
C VAL A 519 21.59 -2.51 -11.26
N VAL A 520 21.94 -3.80 -11.32
CA VAL A 520 22.54 -4.51 -10.18
C VAL A 520 23.84 -3.84 -9.75
N ARG A 521 24.75 -3.58 -10.70
CA ARG A 521 26.03 -2.92 -10.40
C ARG A 521 25.83 -1.53 -9.80
N MET A 522 24.94 -0.72 -10.36
CA MET A 522 24.64 0.61 -9.84
C MET A 522 24.13 0.56 -8.39
N ILE A 523 23.27 -0.41 -8.05
CA ILE A 523 22.76 -0.58 -6.67
C ILE A 523 23.85 -1.08 -5.72
N GLU A 524 24.73 -1.98 -6.17
CA GLU A 524 25.86 -2.47 -5.38
C GLU A 524 26.89 -1.38 -5.08
N GLU A 525 27.13 -0.47 -6.03
CA GLU A 525 28.02 0.69 -5.85
C GLU A 525 27.51 1.65 -4.76
N ILE A 526 26.19 1.85 -4.67
CA ILE A 526 25.57 2.69 -3.62
C ILE A 526 25.87 2.11 -2.23
N GLY A 527 25.72 0.79 -2.04
CA GLY A 527 25.96 0.13 -0.75
C GLY A 527 27.44 -0.05 -0.38
N GLY A 528 28.36 0.10 -1.34
CA GLY A 528 29.80 -0.08 -1.14
C GLY A 528 30.57 1.16 -0.64
N GLY A 529 29.94 2.34 -0.65
CA GLY A 529 30.59 3.63 -0.36
C GLY A 529 31.11 3.81 1.08
N HIS A 530 30.57 3.07 2.05
CA HIS A 530 30.93 3.20 3.47
C HIS A 530 32.10 2.30 3.94
N GLY A 531 32.69 1.49 3.03
CA GLY A 531 33.71 0.49 3.38
C GLY A 531 35.17 0.86 3.07
N ARG A 532 35.47 2.08 2.58
CA ARG A 532 36.80 2.40 2.03
C ARG A 532 37.49 3.65 2.58
N THR A 533 36.97 4.23 3.66
CA THR A 533 37.56 5.42 4.30
C THR A 533 37.82 5.21 5.79
N THR A 534 38.53 4.14 6.18
CA THR A 534 39.27 4.04 7.45
C THR A 534 40.24 2.86 7.41
N THR A 535 41.28 2.89 6.56
CA THR A 535 42.50 2.04 6.75
C THR A 535 43.60 2.39 5.73
N GLU A 536 43.91 3.66 5.52
CA GLU A 536 45.16 4.03 4.83
C GLU A 536 45.81 5.26 5.49
N GLU A 537 46.04 5.18 6.80
CA GLU A 537 47.09 5.98 7.46
C GLU A 537 47.65 5.18 8.65
N SER A 538 48.51 4.20 8.37
CA SER A 538 49.61 3.79 9.26
C SER A 538 50.48 2.70 8.62
N GLU A 539 51.09 3.00 7.48
CA GLU A 539 52.38 2.36 7.14
C GLU A 539 53.40 3.45 6.87
N GLY A 540 53.96 3.94 7.96
CA GLY A 540 55.05 4.90 7.96
C GLY A 540 55.85 4.78 9.24
N THR A 541 57.00 4.11 9.13
CA THR A 541 58.15 4.21 10.05
C THR A 541 58.16 3.27 11.26
N ARG A 542 58.86 2.13 11.13
CA ARG A 542 59.76 1.65 12.19
C ARG A 542 60.98 0.99 11.56
N GLY A 543 62.12 1.65 11.74
CA GLY A 543 63.41 1.24 11.25
C GLY A 543 64.05 0.11 12.05
N ALA A 544 64.96 -0.57 11.35
CA ALA A 544 66.23 -1.14 11.78
C ALA A 544 66.34 -1.70 13.21
N SER A 545 66.62 -3.01 13.28
CA SER A 545 67.91 -3.50 13.78
C SER A 545 68.04 -5.00 13.53
N GLU A 546 69.06 -5.35 12.73
CA GLU A 546 69.72 -6.66 12.72
C GLU A 546 70.18 -7.02 14.14
N GLU A 547 70.07 -8.29 14.54
CA GLU A 547 71.19 -9.02 15.16
C GLU A 547 70.89 -10.50 15.34
N GLU A 548 71.96 -11.26 15.21
CA GLU A 548 72.07 -12.71 15.09
C GLU A 548 71.59 -13.50 16.30
N ARG A 549 71.05 -14.70 16.06
CA ARG A 549 71.46 -15.85 16.87
C ARG A 549 71.32 -17.18 16.13
N SER A 550 72.47 -17.65 15.64
CA SER A 550 72.73 -19.07 15.48
C SER A 550 72.95 -19.71 16.86
N ARG A 551 72.42 -20.92 17.05
CA ARG A 551 73.00 -22.08 17.80
C ARG A 551 71.88 -23.05 18.21
N GLY A 552 71.86 -24.23 17.59
CA GLY A 552 71.55 -25.48 18.32
C GLY A 552 72.77 -25.93 19.16
N PRO A 553 72.83 -27.14 19.76
CA PRO A 553 71.88 -28.26 19.66
C PRO A 553 71.55 -29.00 21.00
N THR A 554 70.48 -29.81 21.00
CA THR A 554 70.20 -31.08 21.77
C THR A 554 70.33 -31.12 23.31
N PRO A 555 69.71 -32.11 24.02
CA PRO A 555 69.05 -33.33 23.54
C PRO A 555 67.52 -33.27 23.45
#